data_AF-A0A3L8R2F5-F1
#
_entry.id   AF-A0A3L8R2F5-F1
#
_cell.length_a   1.000
_cell.length_b   1.000
_cell.length_c   1.000
_cell.angle_alpha   90.00
_cell.angle_beta   90.00
_cell.angle_gamma   90.00
#
_symmetry.space_group_name_H-M   'P 1'
#
loop_
_entity.id
_entity.type
_entity.pdbx_description
1 polymer ?
#
loop_
_entity_poly.entity_id
_entity_poly.type
_entity_poly.pdbx_seq_one_letter_code
_entity_poly.pdbx_strand_id
1 'polypeptide(L)'
;MLDGRRRSVQPMAERLPDGDEQNLGQFVNQSPWDPGADAAAERGADGAADRLGCLGGKMSVGVGHQHCGALGKQANCQVAVTMHAVSEDPGSRLLQWRPFLPR
;
A
#
# COMPACT_ATOMS: atom_id res chain seq x y z
N MET A 1 10.35 12.29 12.74
CA MET A 1 9.27 11.33 12.47
C MET A 1 8.21 12.07 11.68
N LEU A 2 8.07 11.81 10.39
CA LEU A 2 6.98 12.38 9.59
C LEU A 2 5.66 11.91 10.20
N ASP A 3 4.68 12.83 10.34
CA ASP A 3 3.44 12.67 11.12
C ASP A 3 2.44 11.68 10.46
N GLY A 4 2.87 10.45 10.18
CA GLY A 4 2.15 9.39 9.47
C GLY A 4 1.02 8.73 10.25
N ARG A 5 0.41 9.42 11.23
CA ARG A 5 -0.57 8.83 12.14
C ARG A 5 -1.90 8.47 11.49
N ARG A 6 -2.30 9.17 10.41
CA ARG A 6 -3.53 8.87 9.65
C ARG A 6 -3.33 8.99 8.14
N ARG A 7 -3.77 7.94 7.44
CA ARG A 7 -3.70 7.75 5.98
C ARG A 7 -4.97 8.21 5.25
N SER A 8 -5.83 9.00 5.88
CA SER A 8 -6.99 9.61 5.22
C SER A 8 -6.57 10.79 4.34
N VAL A 9 -7.36 11.10 3.30
CA VAL A 9 -7.04 12.14 2.31
C VAL A 9 -6.78 13.50 2.96
N GLN A 10 -7.67 13.94 3.85
CA GLN A 10 -7.54 15.23 4.53
C GLN A 10 -6.19 15.42 5.26
N PRO A 11 -5.78 14.56 6.23
CA PRO A 11 -4.46 14.67 6.85
C PRO A 11 -3.28 14.57 5.87
N MET A 12 -3.44 13.87 4.73
CA MET A 12 -2.39 13.82 3.72
C MET A 12 -2.26 15.13 2.97
N ALA A 13 -3.38 15.76 2.61
CA ALA A 13 -3.41 17.08 1.99
C ALA A 13 -2.78 18.13 2.93
N GLU A 14 -3.13 18.14 4.22
CA GLU A 14 -2.58 19.09 5.21
C GLU A 14 -1.05 19.04 5.37
N ARG A 15 -0.38 17.97 4.91
CA ARG A 15 1.08 17.80 4.97
C ARG A 15 1.80 18.31 3.73
N LEU A 16 1.08 18.58 2.65
CA LEU A 16 1.65 19.07 1.40
C LEU A 16 1.65 20.61 1.40
N PRO A 17 2.74 21.27 0.95
CA PRO A 17 2.83 22.74 0.91
C PRO A 17 1.71 23.43 0.12
N ASP A 18 1.16 22.74 -0.87
CA ASP A 18 0.09 23.13 -1.79
C ASP A 18 -1.11 22.16 -1.73
N GLY A 19 -1.25 21.43 -0.61
CA GLY A 19 -2.23 20.37 -0.48
C GLY A 19 -3.67 20.84 -0.53
N ASP A 20 -4.42 20.30 -1.48
CA ASP A 20 -5.87 20.47 -1.59
C ASP A 20 -6.55 19.10 -1.42
N GLU A 21 -7.46 19.00 -0.45
CA GLU A 21 -8.14 17.75 -0.11
C GLU A 21 -8.97 17.24 -1.28
N GLN A 22 -9.66 18.14 -2.00
CA GLN A 22 -10.54 17.76 -3.10
C GLN A 22 -9.73 17.21 -4.28
N ASN A 23 -8.68 17.91 -4.68
CA ASN A 23 -7.77 17.49 -5.75
C ASN A 23 -7.09 16.16 -5.41
N LEU A 24 -6.59 16.00 -4.18
CA LEU A 24 -5.98 14.74 -3.75
C LEU A 24 -7.02 13.60 -3.70
N GLY A 25 -8.25 13.90 -3.28
CA GLY A 25 -9.36 12.96 -3.31
C GLY A 25 -9.71 12.50 -4.73
N GLN A 26 -9.75 13.43 -5.69
CA GLN A 26 -9.98 13.11 -7.10
C GLN A 26 -8.83 12.36 -7.73
N PHE A 27 -7.60 12.73 -7.38
CA PHE A 27 -6.40 12.03 -7.81
C PHE A 27 -6.43 10.55 -7.40
N VAL A 28 -6.72 10.28 -6.13
CA VAL A 28 -6.73 8.91 -5.60
C VAL A 28 -7.91 8.08 -6.15
N ASN A 29 -9.12 8.66 -6.24
CA ASN A 29 -10.34 7.88 -6.51
C ASN A 29 -10.79 7.86 -7.97
N GLN A 30 -10.49 8.90 -8.76
CA GLN A 30 -11.07 9.08 -10.10
C GLN A 30 -10.03 9.19 -11.22
N SER A 31 -8.75 9.36 -10.90
CA SER A 31 -7.74 9.45 -11.94
C SER A 31 -7.51 8.10 -12.63
N PRO A 32 -7.26 8.09 -13.94
CA PRO A 32 -7.15 6.86 -14.74
C PRO A 32 -5.76 6.20 -14.62
N TRP A 33 -5.14 6.25 -13.45
CA TRP A 33 -3.82 5.66 -13.26
C TRP A 33 -3.90 4.13 -13.35
N ASP A 34 -2.92 3.51 -14.00
CA ASP A 34 -2.81 2.06 -14.10
C ASP A 34 -2.32 1.49 -12.76
N PRO A 35 -3.13 0.67 -12.06
CA PRO A 35 -2.73 0.07 -10.80
C PRO A 35 -1.57 -0.92 -10.94
N GLY A 36 -1.36 -1.43 -12.17
CA GLY A 36 -0.29 -2.35 -12.53
C GLY A 36 0.96 -1.67 -13.08
N ALA A 37 1.01 -0.33 -13.14
CA ALA A 37 2.23 0.37 -13.55
C ALA A 37 3.34 0.02 -12.54
N ASP A 38 4.29 -0.80 -13.01
CA ASP A 38 5.41 -1.27 -12.21
C ASP A 38 6.16 -0.06 -11.62
N ALA A 39 6.40 -0.09 -10.31
CA ALA A 39 7.33 0.84 -9.69
C ALA A 39 8.72 0.52 -10.26
N ALA A 40 9.12 1.26 -11.31
CA ALA A 40 10.28 0.99 -12.16
C ALA A 40 11.40 0.25 -11.41
N ALA A 41 11.47 -1.07 -11.58
CA ALA A 41 12.50 -1.90 -10.99
C ALA A 41 13.72 -1.84 -11.91
N GLU A 42 14.76 -1.13 -11.49
CA GLU A 42 16.07 -1.35 -12.12
C GLU A 42 16.51 -2.79 -11.80
N ARG A 43 16.73 -3.58 -12.84
CA ARG A 43 17.09 -5.00 -12.73
C ARG A 43 18.46 -5.09 -12.05
N GLY A 44 18.54 -5.71 -10.86
CA GLY A 44 19.83 -6.06 -10.24
C GLY A 44 19.94 -5.99 -8.72
N ALA A 45 18.89 -5.62 -7.98
CA ALA A 45 18.94 -5.55 -6.52
C ALA A 45 18.46 -6.86 -5.86
N ASP A 46 19.13 -7.28 -4.79
CA ASP A 46 18.64 -8.32 -3.89
C ASP A 46 17.28 -7.93 -3.32
N GLY A 47 16.29 -8.81 -3.49
CA GLY A 47 14.89 -8.54 -3.19
C GLY A 47 14.42 -9.19 -1.90
N ALA A 48 13.77 -8.43 -1.02
CA ALA A 48 13.01 -8.94 0.11
C ALA A 48 11.50 -8.95 -0.21
N ALA A 49 10.81 -10.03 0.12
CA ALA A 49 9.36 -10.13 0.00
C ALA A 49 8.70 -9.79 1.35
N ASP A 50 7.69 -8.92 1.33
CA ASP A 50 6.91 -8.55 2.50
C ASP A 50 5.40 -8.70 2.23
N ARG A 51 4.62 -8.83 3.30
CA ARG A 51 3.16 -8.93 3.27
C ARG A 51 2.56 -7.66 3.85
N LEU A 52 1.89 -6.87 3.01
CA LEU A 52 1.16 -5.69 3.44
C LEU A 52 -0.35 -5.97 3.52
N GLY A 53 -0.95 -5.69 4.69
CA GLY A 53 -2.40 -5.70 4.83
C GLY A 53 -3.03 -4.41 4.30
N CYS A 54 -3.98 -4.54 3.39
CA CYS A 54 -4.77 -3.43 2.83
C CYS A 54 -6.12 -3.29 3.54
N LEU A 55 -6.86 -2.22 3.24
CA LEU A 55 -8.16 -1.91 3.83
C LEU A 55 -9.13 -3.10 3.71
N GLY A 56 -9.94 -3.31 4.76
CA GLY A 56 -11.03 -4.29 4.76
C GLY A 56 -12.35 -3.66 4.32
N GLY A 57 -13.22 -4.43 3.68
CA GLY A 57 -14.53 -3.96 3.23
C GLY A 57 -15.22 -4.91 2.26
N LYS A 58 -16.54 -4.75 2.08
CA LYS A 58 -17.34 -5.60 1.18
C LYS A 58 -17.05 -5.39 -0.31
N MET A 59 -16.41 -4.27 -0.65
CA MET A 59 -16.08 -3.87 -2.02
C MET A 59 -14.61 -4.14 -2.38
N SER A 60 -13.82 -4.64 -1.43
CA SER A 60 -12.42 -4.97 -1.65
C SER A 60 -12.30 -6.38 -2.22
N VAL A 61 -11.59 -6.51 -3.34
CA VAL A 61 -11.38 -7.79 -4.03
C VAL A 61 -10.52 -8.71 -3.16
N GLY A 62 -10.72 -10.04 -3.20
CA GLY A 62 -9.83 -10.99 -2.52
C GLY A 62 -9.76 -10.85 -0.99
N VAL A 63 -10.72 -10.16 -0.38
CA VAL A 63 -10.86 -10.11 1.08
C VAL A 63 -11.18 -11.49 1.61
N GLY A 64 -10.42 -11.93 2.61
CA GLY A 64 -10.67 -13.18 3.30
C GLY A 64 -10.07 -13.16 4.70
N HIS A 65 -10.28 -14.26 5.42
CA HIS A 65 -9.68 -14.44 6.74
C HIS A 65 -8.15 -14.50 6.61
N GLN A 66 -7.44 -13.60 7.29
CA GLN A 66 -5.99 -13.59 7.34
C GLN A 66 -5.50 -13.73 8.78
N HIS A 67 -4.36 -14.41 8.94
CA HIS A 67 -3.73 -14.54 10.25
C HIS A 67 -3.37 -13.15 10.80
N CYS A 68 -3.80 -12.89 12.04
CA CYS A 68 -3.46 -11.68 12.77
C CYS A 68 -2.70 -12.08 14.04
N GLY A 69 -1.54 -11.46 14.28
CA GLY A 69 -0.73 -11.73 15.47
C GLY A 69 -1.38 -11.31 16.80
N ALA A 70 -2.49 -10.59 16.76
CA ALA A 70 -3.28 -10.26 17.95
C ALA A 70 -4.28 -11.37 18.25
N LEU A 71 -4.12 -12.04 19.39
CA LEU A 71 -5.01 -13.11 19.85
C LEU A 71 -6.47 -12.63 19.87
N GLY A 72 -7.37 -13.42 19.27
CA GLY A 72 -8.81 -13.13 19.21
C GLY A 72 -9.22 -12.09 18.16
N LYS A 73 -8.28 -11.47 17.44
CA LYS A 73 -8.61 -10.55 16.36
C LYS A 73 -8.78 -11.30 15.04
N GLN A 74 -9.99 -11.28 14.50
CA GLN A 74 -10.25 -11.71 13.14
C GLN A 74 -9.92 -10.58 12.16
N ALA A 75 -8.85 -10.72 11.38
CA ALA A 75 -8.51 -9.76 10.34
C ALA A 75 -9.18 -10.19 9.03
N ASN A 76 -10.23 -9.48 8.63
CA ASN A 76 -10.83 -9.62 7.31
C ASN A 76 -10.35 -8.47 6.42
N CYS A 77 -9.27 -8.71 5.68
CA CYS A 77 -8.63 -7.71 4.83
C CYS A 77 -8.11 -8.34 3.54
N GLN A 78 -7.97 -7.51 2.51
CA GLN A 78 -7.19 -7.87 1.34
C GLN A 78 -5.72 -7.75 1.72
N VAL A 79 -4.90 -8.68 1.24
CA VAL A 79 -3.45 -8.67 1.45
C VAL A 79 -2.76 -8.46 0.12
N ALA A 80 -1.74 -7.61 0.09
CA ALA A 80 -0.80 -7.52 -1.00
C ALA A 80 0.53 -8.17 -0.59
N VAL A 81 1.17 -8.86 -1.53
CA VAL A 81 2.56 -9.28 -1.42
C VAL A 81 3.39 -8.26 -2.18
N THR A 82 4.40 -7.70 -1.51
CA THR A 82 5.30 -6.70 -2.07
C THR A 82 6.70 -7.28 -2.17
N MET A 83 7.45 -6.87 -3.19
CA MET A 83 8.85 -7.18 -3.37
C MET A 83 9.62 -5.88 -3.34
N HIS A 84 10.65 -5.80 -2.51
CA HIS A 84 11.44 -4.60 -2.30
C HIS A 84 12.91 -4.88 -2.57
N ALA A 85 13.56 -4.01 -3.34
CA ALA A 85 15.02 -3.91 -3.35
C ALA A 85 15.47 -3.36 -2.01
N VAL A 86 16.48 -3.99 -1.40
CA VAL A 86 17.11 -3.50 -0.19
C VAL A 86 18.46 -2.90 -0.56
N SER A 87 18.68 -1.62 -0.30
CA SER A 87 20.00 -0.98 -0.40
C SER A 87 20.46 -0.47 0.96
N GLU A 88 21.78 -0.32 1.13
CA GLU A 88 22.38 0.21 2.36
C GLU A 88 22.06 1.69 2.60
N ASP A 89 21.62 2.46 1.58
CA ASP A 89 21.28 3.89 1.70
C ASP A 89 20.38 4.39 0.53
N PRO A 90 19.24 5.08 0.75
CA PRO A 90 18.39 5.12 1.94
C PRO A 90 17.13 4.25 1.70
N GLY A 91 17.17 3.00 2.18
CA GLY A 91 15.98 2.21 2.45
C GLY A 91 15.50 1.27 1.34
N SER A 92 14.32 0.68 1.56
CA SER A 92 13.74 -0.32 0.68
C SER A 92 12.93 0.31 -0.46
N ARG A 93 13.20 -0.05 -1.71
CA ARG A 93 12.42 0.40 -2.88
C ARG A 93 11.45 -0.68 -3.33
N LEU A 94 10.15 -0.34 -3.42
CA LEU A 94 9.15 -1.26 -3.97
C LEU A 94 9.48 -1.54 -5.45
N LEU A 95 9.69 -2.82 -5.79
CA LEU A 95 9.94 -3.30 -7.15
C LEU A 95 8.66 -3.81 -7.79
N GLN A 96 7.86 -4.54 -7.02
CA GLN A 96 6.62 -5.13 -7.52
C GLN A 96 5.66 -5.36 -6.35
N TRP A 97 4.37 -5.35 -6.64
CA TRP A 97 3.36 -5.82 -5.70
C TRP A 97 2.21 -6.52 -6.43
N ARG A 98 1.54 -7.45 -5.75
CA ARG A 98 0.31 -8.09 -6.25
C ARG A 98 -0.64 -8.41 -5.11
N PRO A 99 -1.97 -8.33 -5.32
CA PRO A 99 -2.93 -8.83 -4.35
C PRO A 99 -2.84 -10.35 -4.23
N PHE A 100 -2.89 -10.85 -2.99
CA PHE A 100 -3.10 -12.26 -2.70
C PHE A 100 -4.59 -12.57 -2.82
N LEU A 101 -4.93 -13.52 -3.69
CA LEU A 101 -6.30 -13.99 -3.89
C LEU A 101 -6.42 -15.41 -3.31
N PRO A 102 -7.03 -15.59 -2.13
CA PRO A 102 -7.30 -16.92 -1.59
C PRO A 102 -8.27 -17.68 -2.50
N ARG A 103 -8.06 -19.00 -2.64
CA ARG A 103 -8.97 -19.91 -3.35
C ARG A 103 -10.18 -20.27 -2.50
#